data_AF-B9TNF3-F1
#
_entry.id   AF-B9TNF3-F1
#
_cell.length_a   1.000
_cell.length_b   1.000
_cell.length_c   1.000
_cell.angle_alpha   90.00
_cell.angle_beta   90.00
_cell.angle_gamma   90.00
#
_symmetry.space_group_name_H-M   'P 1'
#
loop_
_entity.id
_entity.type
_entity.pdbx_description
1 polymer ?
#
loop_
_entity_poly.entity_id
_entity_poly.type
_entity_poly.pdbx_seq_one_letter_code
_entity_poly.pdbx_strand_id
1 'polypeptide(L)'
;MKSYKQRQKEHDENVKKVVKRLKQRNPSKDGLVCTARKPWIAVGMRNVDYKRARHFEVDLSAFRHILDIDKDRMIAKVEPLVNMGQITRATVPMNLALAVVAELDDLTVGGLINGYGIEGSSHIYGLFSDTVVAYEIVLADGRVVRATKDNEYSDLFYGIPWSQGTLGLLVSAEIKLIPIKEYMKLTYKPAVGNLKDLAQAYVDSFAPKDLDQDNPDKVPDFVEGMIYSSTEGVMMTGRYASKEEAKKKGNVINSVGWWFKPWFYQHAQTA
;
A
#
# COMPACT_ATOMS: atom_id res chain seq x y z
N MET A 1 -2.19 -23.93 -1.71
CA MET A 1 -1.38 -22.91 -1.01
C MET A 1 -0.92 -23.49 0.33
N LYS A 2 0.28 -23.17 0.84
CA LYS A 2 0.72 -23.63 2.18
C LYS A 2 -0.24 -23.11 3.27
N SER A 3 -0.44 -23.85 4.36
CA SER A 3 -1.22 -23.35 5.51
C SER A 3 -0.52 -22.16 6.17
N TYR A 4 -1.28 -21.31 6.89
CA TYR A 4 -0.71 -20.19 7.64
C TYR A 4 0.33 -20.65 8.66
N LYS A 5 0.07 -21.76 9.38
CA LYS A 5 1.04 -22.37 10.30
C LYS A 5 2.37 -22.73 9.63
N GLN A 6 2.32 -23.29 8.42
CA GLN A 6 3.54 -23.62 7.68
C GLN A 6 4.30 -22.36 7.21
N ARG A 7 3.58 -21.33 6.76
CA ARG A 7 4.20 -20.05 6.37
C ARG A 7 4.85 -19.35 7.56
N GLN A 8 4.20 -19.35 8.73
CA GLN A 8 4.76 -18.78 9.96
C GLN A 8 6.03 -19.53 10.38
N LYS A 9 6.06 -20.87 10.28
CA LYS A 9 7.28 -21.64 10.54
C LYS A 9 8.42 -21.24 9.60
N GLU A 10 8.14 -21.11 8.30
CA GLU A 10 9.13 -20.70 7.30
C GLU A 10 9.62 -19.26 7.53
N HIS A 11 8.72 -18.37 7.92
CA HIS A 11 9.04 -17.02 8.34
C HIS A 11 10.05 -17.01 9.50
N ASP A 12 9.77 -17.73 10.58
CA ASP A 12 10.64 -17.79 11.76
C ASP A 12 12.04 -18.36 11.42
N GLU A 13 12.08 -19.36 10.53
CA GLU A 13 13.33 -19.93 10.03
C GLU A 13 14.11 -18.91 9.18
N ASN A 14 13.43 -18.12 8.36
CA ASN A 14 14.05 -17.08 7.55
C ASN A 14 14.55 -15.90 8.40
N VAL A 15 13.82 -15.49 9.43
CA VAL A 15 14.29 -14.49 10.40
C VAL A 15 15.60 -14.93 11.07
N LYS A 16 15.70 -16.20 11.48
CA LYS A 16 16.95 -16.76 12.03
C LYS A 16 18.12 -16.69 11.04
N LYS A 17 17.87 -16.94 9.75
CA LYS A 17 18.90 -16.81 8.70
C LYS A 17 19.37 -15.36 8.54
N VAL A 18 18.44 -14.40 8.56
CA VAL A 18 18.74 -12.95 8.52
C VAL A 18 19.60 -12.55 9.70
N VAL A 19 19.22 -12.92 10.93
CA VAL A 19 19.99 -12.64 12.14
C VAL A 19 21.38 -13.27 12.07
N LYS A 20 21.47 -14.55 11.65
CA LYS A 20 22.75 -15.24 11.46
C LYS A 20 23.64 -14.51 10.45
N ARG A 21 23.06 -14.05 9.34
CA ARG A 21 23.78 -13.29 8.31
C ARG A 21 24.29 -11.95 8.86
N LEU A 22 23.46 -11.19 9.57
CA LEU A 22 23.88 -9.92 10.18
C LEU A 22 25.04 -10.10 11.17
N LYS A 23 25.03 -11.15 11.98
CA LYS A 23 26.12 -11.44 12.94
C LYS A 23 27.46 -11.76 12.29
N GLN A 24 27.49 -12.08 10.99
CA GLN A 24 28.74 -12.28 10.26
C GLN A 24 29.39 -10.97 9.83
N ARG A 25 28.67 -9.84 9.94
CA ARG A 25 29.20 -8.54 9.56
C ARG A 25 30.33 -8.12 10.48
N ASN A 26 31.46 -7.74 9.89
CA ASN A 26 32.54 -7.04 10.55
C ASN A 26 32.47 -5.54 10.21
N PRO A 27 32.01 -4.66 11.12
CA PRO A 27 31.80 -3.24 10.82
C PRO A 27 33.05 -2.47 10.39
N SER A 28 34.25 -2.92 10.75
CA SER A 28 35.51 -2.26 10.35
C SER A 28 35.97 -2.64 8.94
N LYS A 29 35.46 -3.77 8.41
CA LYS A 29 35.81 -4.28 7.08
C LYS A 29 34.66 -4.13 6.10
N ASP A 30 33.47 -4.47 6.55
CA ASP A 30 32.23 -4.50 5.79
C ASP A 30 31.56 -3.12 5.87
N GLY A 31 31.13 -2.62 4.71
CA GLY A 31 30.47 -1.32 4.64
C GLY A 31 29.03 -1.34 5.18
N LEU A 32 28.20 -0.44 4.67
CA LEU A 32 26.82 -0.29 5.14
C LEU A 32 26.00 -1.55 4.91
N VAL A 33 25.13 -1.89 5.86
CA VAL A 33 24.15 -2.98 5.68
C VAL A 33 23.11 -2.53 4.65
N CYS A 34 22.78 -3.39 3.70
CA CYS A 34 21.67 -3.16 2.79
C CYS A 34 20.97 -4.46 2.42
N THR A 35 19.75 -4.35 1.91
CA THR A 35 19.04 -5.50 1.35
C THR A 35 19.68 -5.92 0.02
N ALA A 36 19.74 -7.23 -0.24
CA ALA A 36 20.21 -7.78 -1.52
C ALA A 36 19.27 -7.47 -2.71
N ARG A 37 18.14 -6.78 -2.46
CA ARG A 37 17.18 -6.39 -3.49
C ARG A 37 17.86 -5.50 -4.53
N LYS A 38 17.72 -5.85 -5.81
CA LYS A 38 18.38 -5.13 -6.89
C LYS A 38 17.75 -3.74 -7.10
N PRO A 39 18.56 -2.68 -7.35
CA PRO A 39 18.06 -1.31 -7.46
C PRO A 39 17.02 -1.07 -8.54
N TRP A 40 17.14 -1.72 -9.70
CA TRP A 40 16.24 -1.52 -10.84
C TRP A 40 14.82 -2.09 -10.62
N ILE A 41 14.62 -2.84 -9.52
CA ILE A 41 13.29 -3.33 -9.09
C ILE A 41 12.58 -2.25 -8.24
N ALA A 42 13.28 -1.21 -7.80
CA ALA A 42 12.63 -0.10 -7.10
C ALA A 42 11.90 0.78 -8.14
N VAL A 43 10.63 1.07 -7.86
CA VAL A 43 9.84 2.04 -8.62
C VAL A 43 10.22 3.43 -8.10
N GLY A 44 11.24 4.04 -8.71
CA GLY A 44 11.68 5.39 -8.35
C GLY A 44 13.05 5.76 -8.92
N MET A 45 13.32 7.07 -8.98
CA MET A 45 14.58 7.62 -9.51
C MET A 45 15.70 7.69 -8.45
N ARG A 46 15.60 6.91 -7.37
CA ARG A 46 16.51 7.02 -6.23
C ARG A 46 17.93 6.64 -6.65
N ASN A 47 18.88 7.53 -6.36
CA ASN A 47 20.28 7.18 -6.48
C ASN A 47 20.68 6.17 -5.39
N VAL A 48 21.25 5.04 -5.82
CA VAL A 48 21.63 3.89 -4.97
C VAL A 48 23.14 3.74 -4.86
N ASP A 49 23.88 4.83 -4.86
CA ASP A 49 25.35 4.83 -4.73
C ASP A 49 25.83 4.07 -3.49
N TYR A 50 25.04 4.03 -2.41
CA TYR A 50 25.31 3.22 -1.22
C TYR A 50 25.42 1.70 -1.51
N LYS A 51 24.81 1.20 -2.60
CA LYS A 51 24.96 -0.18 -3.09
C LYS A 51 26.09 -0.35 -4.09
N ARG A 52 26.68 0.74 -4.60
CA ARG A 52 27.88 0.73 -5.45
C ARG A 52 29.16 0.79 -4.62
N ALA A 53 29.11 1.49 -3.48
CA ALA A 53 30.16 1.49 -2.48
C ALA A 53 30.28 0.12 -1.78
N ARG A 54 31.30 -0.03 -0.94
CA ARG A 54 31.44 -1.21 -0.08
C ARG A 54 30.19 -1.35 0.80
N HIS A 55 29.55 -2.51 0.78
CA HIS A 55 28.32 -2.77 1.52
C HIS A 55 28.24 -4.25 1.94
N PHE A 56 27.31 -4.54 2.85
CA PHE A 56 27.03 -5.88 3.35
C PHE A 56 25.59 -6.25 3.04
N GLU A 57 25.40 -7.13 2.05
CA GLU A 57 24.06 -7.54 1.63
C GLU A 57 23.44 -8.58 2.58
N VAL A 58 22.15 -8.36 2.87
CA VAL A 58 21.27 -9.30 3.56
C VAL A 58 20.10 -9.64 2.64
N ASP A 59 19.94 -10.92 2.35
CA ASP A 59 18.88 -11.40 1.46
C ASP A 59 17.55 -11.54 2.21
N LEU A 60 16.52 -10.84 1.73
CA LEU A 60 15.15 -10.91 2.21
C LEU A 60 14.20 -11.52 1.16
N SER A 61 14.71 -12.07 0.05
CA SER A 61 13.92 -12.57 -1.08
C SER A 61 12.89 -13.65 -0.71
N ALA A 62 13.11 -14.36 0.40
CA ALA A 62 12.22 -15.39 0.91
C ALA A 62 10.95 -14.84 1.60
N PHE A 63 10.93 -13.56 1.99
CA PHE A 63 9.87 -12.93 2.78
C PHE A 63 8.71 -12.44 1.90
N ARG A 64 7.93 -13.37 1.34
CA ARG A 64 6.88 -13.16 0.32
C ARG A 64 5.53 -13.81 0.65
N HIS A 65 5.28 -14.10 1.92
CA HIS A 65 4.09 -14.79 2.40
C HIS A 65 3.11 -13.84 3.08
N ILE A 66 1.82 -14.05 2.76
CA ILE A 66 0.72 -13.64 3.64
C ILE A 66 0.71 -14.65 4.78
N LEU A 67 1.06 -14.21 5.99
CA LEU A 67 1.23 -15.05 7.17
C LEU A 67 -0.11 -15.36 7.82
N ASP A 68 -1.02 -14.39 7.86
CA ASP A 68 -2.36 -14.54 8.42
C ASP A 68 -3.34 -13.48 7.90
N ILE A 69 -4.64 -13.80 7.91
CA ILE A 69 -5.74 -12.86 7.65
C ILE A 69 -6.77 -13.09 8.76
N ASP A 70 -6.75 -12.23 9.77
CA ASP A 70 -7.65 -12.27 10.91
C ASP A 70 -8.89 -11.41 10.61
N LYS A 71 -10.04 -12.07 10.48
CA LYS A 71 -11.33 -11.42 10.17
C LYS A 71 -12.00 -10.80 11.39
N ASP A 72 -11.64 -11.26 12.59
CA ASP A 72 -12.23 -10.77 13.83
C ASP A 72 -11.51 -9.48 14.25
N ARG A 73 -10.17 -9.48 14.17
CA ARG A 73 -9.35 -8.28 14.42
C ARG A 73 -9.25 -7.35 13.23
N MET A 74 -9.68 -7.78 12.04
CA MET A 74 -9.55 -7.04 10.77
C MET A 74 -8.09 -6.65 10.48
N ILE A 75 -7.19 -7.63 10.56
CA ILE A 75 -5.74 -7.44 10.39
C ILE A 75 -5.19 -8.49 9.43
N ALA A 76 -4.39 -8.06 8.46
CA ALA A 76 -3.54 -8.94 7.67
C ALA A 76 -2.10 -8.90 8.19
N LYS A 77 -1.53 -10.05 8.54
CA LYS A 77 -0.09 -10.17 8.85
C LYS A 77 0.63 -10.65 7.60
N VAL A 78 1.59 -9.87 7.11
CA VAL A 78 2.27 -10.12 5.83
C VAL A 78 3.76 -9.84 5.89
N GLU A 79 4.50 -10.53 5.05
CA GLU A 79 5.93 -10.30 4.83
C GLU A 79 6.19 -9.12 3.86
N PRO A 80 7.33 -8.42 3.95
CA PRO A 80 7.62 -7.18 3.22
C PRO A 80 7.59 -7.30 1.69
N LEU A 81 7.84 -8.48 1.10
CA LEU A 81 7.80 -8.68 -0.36
C LEU A 81 6.47 -9.21 -0.87
N VAL A 82 5.45 -9.33 -0.01
CA VAL A 82 4.07 -9.46 -0.50
C VAL A 82 3.71 -8.21 -1.29
N ASN A 83 3.27 -8.40 -2.54
CA ASN A 83 2.85 -7.30 -3.40
C ASN A 83 1.34 -7.04 -3.33
N MET A 84 0.91 -5.87 -3.82
CA MET A 84 -0.49 -5.45 -3.80
C MET A 84 -1.39 -6.46 -4.51
N GLY A 85 -0.97 -6.97 -5.66
CA GLY A 85 -1.74 -7.97 -6.39
C GLY A 85 -1.94 -9.27 -5.60
N GLN A 86 -0.91 -9.74 -4.89
CA GLN A 86 -1.01 -10.95 -4.06
C GLN A 86 -2.00 -10.77 -2.92
N ILE A 87 -1.95 -9.65 -2.20
CA ILE A 87 -2.82 -9.44 -1.04
C ILE A 87 -4.26 -9.14 -1.47
N THR A 88 -4.49 -8.35 -2.51
CA THR A 88 -5.84 -8.06 -3.03
C THR A 88 -6.52 -9.33 -3.55
N ARG A 89 -5.82 -10.18 -4.30
CA ARG A 89 -6.34 -11.48 -4.74
C ARG A 89 -6.71 -12.42 -3.58
N ALA A 90 -6.07 -12.26 -2.43
CA ALA A 90 -6.38 -13.04 -1.23
C ALA A 90 -7.56 -12.46 -0.44
N THR A 91 -7.64 -11.12 -0.28
CA THR A 91 -8.62 -10.47 0.61
C THR A 91 -9.94 -10.15 -0.09
N VAL A 92 -9.93 -9.74 -1.36
CA VAL A 92 -11.14 -9.31 -2.09
C VAL A 92 -12.20 -10.41 -2.15
N PRO A 93 -11.88 -11.70 -2.42
CA PRO A 93 -12.87 -12.78 -2.35
C PRO A 93 -13.50 -12.99 -0.97
N MET A 94 -12.90 -12.42 0.08
CA MET A 94 -13.42 -12.42 1.45
C MET A 94 -14.23 -11.17 1.79
N ASN A 95 -14.49 -10.30 0.81
CA ASN A 95 -15.06 -8.96 0.98
C ASN A 95 -14.21 -8.07 1.90
N LEU A 96 -12.88 -8.19 1.80
CA LEU A 96 -11.90 -7.41 2.56
C LEU A 96 -10.88 -6.75 1.63
N ALA A 97 -10.40 -5.57 2.01
CA ALA A 97 -9.24 -4.93 1.40
C ALA A 97 -8.33 -4.34 2.47
N LEU A 98 -7.07 -4.02 2.11
CA LEU A 98 -6.32 -3.05 2.90
C LEU A 98 -7.04 -1.70 2.87
N ALA A 99 -6.93 -0.91 3.92
CA ALA A 99 -7.54 0.43 3.97
C ALA A 99 -6.98 1.38 2.89
N VAL A 100 -5.69 1.22 2.53
CA VAL A 100 -5.01 1.93 1.44
C VAL A 100 -4.35 0.87 0.55
N VAL A 101 -4.65 0.87 -0.75
CA VAL A 101 -4.18 -0.14 -1.71
C VAL A 101 -3.55 0.56 -2.90
N ALA A 102 -2.23 0.38 -3.09
CA ALA A 102 -1.51 1.00 -4.19
C ALA A 102 -1.96 0.51 -5.58
N GLU A 103 -1.98 1.40 -6.57
CA GLU A 103 -2.55 1.13 -7.90
C GLU A 103 -1.79 0.04 -8.69
N LEU A 104 -0.49 -0.12 -8.43
CA LEU A 104 0.37 -1.06 -9.14
C LEU A 104 0.52 -2.39 -8.37
N ASP A 105 0.12 -3.48 -9.02
CA ASP A 105 0.13 -4.85 -8.49
C ASP A 105 1.48 -5.28 -7.91
N ASP A 106 2.59 -4.85 -8.52
CA ASP A 106 3.95 -5.25 -8.16
C ASP A 106 4.56 -4.45 -7.00
N LEU A 107 3.89 -3.39 -6.53
CA LEU A 107 4.34 -2.66 -5.35
C LEU A 107 4.24 -3.53 -4.12
N THR A 108 5.35 -3.61 -3.37
CA THR A 108 5.46 -4.46 -2.19
C THR A 108 5.12 -3.70 -0.91
N VAL A 109 4.51 -4.39 0.05
CA VAL A 109 4.17 -3.87 1.39
C VAL A 109 5.34 -3.14 2.03
N GLY A 110 6.53 -3.75 2.06
CA GLY A 110 7.70 -3.12 2.66
C GLY A 110 8.16 -1.88 1.91
N GLY A 111 7.93 -1.80 0.60
CA GLY A 111 8.19 -0.61 -0.21
C GLY A 111 7.26 0.54 0.13
N LEU A 112 5.96 0.28 0.29
CA LEU A 112 4.97 1.30 0.67
C LEU A 112 5.17 1.80 2.10
N ILE A 113 5.59 0.93 3.02
CA ILE A 113 5.91 1.32 4.41
C ILE A 113 7.17 2.18 4.46
N ASN A 114 8.28 1.70 3.90
CA ASN A 114 9.57 2.39 4.01
C ASN A 114 9.69 3.58 3.05
N GLY A 115 8.89 3.58 1.99
CA GLY A 115 8.83 4.62 0.98
C GLY A 115 7.70 5.60 1.25
N TYR A 116 6.85 5.76 0.25
CA TYR A 116 5.65 6.57 0.30
C TYR A 116 4.50 5.74 -0.29
N GLY A 117 3.43 5.57 0.48
CA GLY A 117 2.23 4.87 0.03
C GLY A 117 1.02 5.77 0.25
N ILE A 118 0.52 6.38 -0.83
CA ILE A 118 -0.66 7.23 -0.86
C ILE A 118 -1.53 6.80 -2.03
N GLU A 119 -2.85 6.82 -1.85
CA GLU A 119 -3.83 6.50 -2.90
C GLU A 119 -5.17 7.19 -2.65
N GLY A 120 -6.15 7.02 -3.54
CA GLY A 120 -7.45 7.70 -3.47
C GLY A 120 -8.23 7.55 -2.15
N SER A 121 -8.00 6.50 -1.35
CA SER A 121 -8.63 6.35 -0.02
C SER A 121 -7.83 7.00 1.13
N SER A 122 -6.63 7.52 0.85
CA SER A 122 -5.74 8.11 1.86
C SER A 122 -6.30 9.37 2.51
N HIS A 123 -7.25 10.06 1.88
CA HIS A 123 -7.92 11.19 2.51
C HIS A 123 -8.77 10.79 3.75
N ILE A 124 -9.16 9.52 3.86
CA ILE A 124 -9.85 8.95 5.02
C ILE A 124 -8.85 8.25 5.95
N TYR A 125 -7.96 7.42 5.38
CA TYR A 125 -7.15 6.48 6.14
C TYR A 125 -5.70 6.91 6.38
N GLY A 126 -5.30 8.07 5.85
CA GLY A 126 -3.91 8.51 5.85
C GLY A 126 -3.05 7.76 4.84
N LEU A 127 -1.75 7.74 5.08
CA LEU A 127 -0.80 6.97 4.27
C LEU A 127 -0.93 5.47 4.56
N PHE A 128 -0.40 4.65 3.67
CA PHE A 128 -0.34 3.19 3.85
C PHE A 128 0.26 2.80 5.21
N SER A 129 1.30 3.51 5.64
CA SER A 129 1.93 3.34 6.97
C SER A 129 1.00 3.62 8.14
N ASP A 130 0.05 4.56 8.02
CA ASP A 130 -0.88 4.94 9.08
C ASP A 130 -1.92 3.84 9.36
N THR A 131 -2.06 2.91 8.40
CA THR A 131 -2.91 1.72 8.52
C THR A 131 -2.19 0.53 9.17
N VAL A 132 -0.88 0.62 9.41
CA VAL A 132 -0.10 -0.44 10.05
C VAL A 132 -0.21 -0.35 11.57
N VAL A 133 -0.38 -1.49 12.23
CA VAL A 133 -0.52 -1.56 13.70
C VAL A 133 0.67 -2.21 14.40
N ALA A 134 1.49 -2.95 13.66
CA ALA A 134 2.74 -3.49 14.18
C ALA A 134 3.75 -3.75 13.07
N TYR A 135 5.02 -3.62 13.42
CA TYR A 135 6.15 -4.05 12.60
C TYR A 135 6.96 -5.10 13.33
N GLU A 136 7.48 -6.09 12.61
CA GLU A 136 8.54 -6.96 13.09
C GLU A 136 9.83 -6.62 12.33
N ILE A 137 10.87 -6.28 13.09
CA ILE A 137 12.07 -5.65 12.56
C ILE A 137 13.29 -6.36 13.13
N VAL A 138 14.25 -6.67 12.26
CA VAL A 138 15.60 -7.08 12.69
C VAL A 138 16.49 -5.85 12.75
N LEU A 139 16.96 -5.52 13.94
CA LEU A 139 17.86 -4.39 14.22
C LEU A 139 19.30 -4.71 13.81
N ALA A 140 20.14 -3.68 13.75
CA ALA A 140 21.54 -3.80 13.34
C ALA A 140 22.39 -4.71 14.26
N ASP A 141 22.03 -4.83 15.54
CA ASP A 141 22.65 -5.73 16.52
C ASP A 141 22.12 -7.18 16.45
N GLY A 142 21.17 -7.43 15.55
CA GLY A 142 20.54 -8.74 15.35
C GLY A 142 19.39 -9.06 16.31
N ARG A 143 18.95 -8.12 17.16
CA ARG A 143 17.69 -8.29 17.90
C ARG A 143 16.51 -8.27 16.93
N VAL A 144 15.52 -9.11 17.20
CA VAL A 144 14.22 -9.10 16.53
C VAL A 144 13.25 -8.43 17.47
N VAL A 145 12.63 -7.35 17.03
CA VAL A 145 11.72 -6.54 17.86
C VAL A 145 10.36 -6.45 17.18
N ARG A 146 9.31 -6.42 17.98
CA ARG A 146 7.97 -6.06 17.53
C ARG A 146 7.70 -4.63 17.97
N ALA A 147 7.56 -3.71 17.02
CA ALA A 147 7.28 -2.31 17.29
C ALA A 147 5.79 -2.02 17.14
N THR A 148 5.18 -1.42 18.15
CA THR A 148 3.81 -0.89 18.13
C THR A 148 3.77 0.53 18.70
N LYS A 149 2.64 1.21 18.50
CA LYS A 149 2.44 2.58 19.02
C LYS A 149 2.56 2.69 20.56
N ASP A 150 2.37 1.59 21.29
CA ASP A 150 2.09 1.55 22.72
C ASP A 150 3.08 0.69 23.53
N ASN A 151 4.20 0.26 22.93
CA ASN A 151 5.25 -0.48 23.62
C ASN A 151 6.60 0.26 23.66
N GLU A 152 7.62 -0.37 24.22
CA GLU A 152 8.97 0.19 24.37
C GLU A 152 9.70 0.51 23.05
N TYR A 153 9.13 0.15 21.90
CA TYR A 153 9.67 0.41 20.56
C TYR A 153 8.78 1.40 19.77
N SER A 154 8.01 2.25 20.46
CA SER A 154 7.10 3.22 19.82
C SER A 154 7.86 4.24 18.95
N ASP A 155 9.05 4.65 19.37
CA ASP A 155 9.94 5.52 18.60
C ASP A 155 10.30 4.90 17.24
N LEU A 156 10.62 3.61 17.22
CA LEU A 156 10.88 2.84 16.03
C LEU A 156 9.61 2.65 15.20
N PHE A 157 8.45 2.41 15.82
CA PHE A 157 7.17 2.31 15.13
C PHE A 157 6.87 3.58 14.32
N TYR A 158 7.06 4.77 14.91
CA TYR A 158 6.87 6.03 14.20
C TYR A 158 8.04 6.39 13.27
N GLY A 159 9.24 5.87 13.51
CA GLY A 159 10.43 6.16 12.71
C GLY A 159 10.58 5.30 11.45
N ILE A 160 9.98 4.11 11.40
CA ILE A 160 10.09 3.18 10.25
C ILE A 160 9.45 3.72 8.97
N PRO A 161 8.23 4.30 9.00
CA PRO A 161 7.67 4.98 7.84
C PRO A 161 8.68 5.97 7.26
N TRP A 162 8.83 5.99 5.93
CA TRP A 162 9.76 6.88 5.21
C TRP A 162 11.25 6.70 5.54
N SER A 163 11.62 5.73 6.38
CA SER A 163 13.03 5.46 6.72
C SER A 163 13.83 4.92 5.54
N GLN A 164 13.17 4.48 4.46
CA GLN A 164 13.79 3.90 3.29
C GLN A 164 14.64 2.66 3.63
N GLY A 165 14.25 1.93 4.68
CA GLY A 165 14.94 0.73 5.16
C GLY A 165 16.26 1.01 5.89
N THR A 166 16.46 2.22 6.42
CA THR A 166 17.72 2.61 7.10
C THR A 166 17.74 2.27 8.58
N LEU A 167 16.59 2.14 9.24
CA LEU A 167 16.49 1.91 10.69
C LEU A 167 16.46 0.43 11.08
N GLY A 168 16.22 -0.47 10.12
CA GLY A 168 16.19 -1.91 10.36
C GLY A 168 15.69 -2.68 9.16
N LEU A 169 15.77 -4.01 9.24
CA LEU A 169 15.23 -4.91 8.22
C LEU A 169 13.81 -5.29 8.63
N LEU A 170 12.81 -4.69 7.97
CA LEU A 170 11.41 -5.08 8.11
C LEU A 170 11.23 -6.53 7.62
N VAL A 171 10.69 -7.41 8.46
CA VAL A 171 10.47 -8.83 8.14
C VAL A 171 8.99 -9.22 8.17
N SER A 172 8.15 -8.52 8.93
CA SER A 172 6.69 -8.63 8.80
C SER A 172 5.97 -7.34 9.24
N ALA A 173 4.73 -7.17 8.81
CA ALA A 173 3.85 -6.07 9.22
C ALA A 173 2.41 -6.58 9.45
N GLU A 174 1.72 -6.01 10.42
CA GLU A 174 0.29 -6.21 10.69
C GLU A 174 -0.49 -4.99 10.20
N ILE A 175 -1.34 -5.13 9.19
CA ILE A 175 -1.99 -4.04 8.46
C ILE A 175 -3.50 -4.13 8.62
N LYS A 176 -4.17 -3.00 8.88
CA LYS A 176 -5.63 -2.94 8.98
C LYS A 176 -6.31 -3.32 7.68
N LEU A 177 -7.38 -4.09 7.81
CA LEU A 177 -8.33 -4.42 6.77
C LEU A 177 -9.61 -3.59 6.94
N ILE A 178 -10.28 -3.34 5.84
CA ILE A 178 -11.63 -2.76 5.80
C ILE A 178 -12.59 -3.72 5.11
N PRO A 179 -13.88 -3.73 5.50
CA PRO A 179 -14.90 -4.40 4.72
C PRO A 179 -15.09 -3.66 3.39
N ILE A 180 -15.29 -4.43 2.32
CA ILE A 180 -15.58 -3.89 0.98
C ILE A 180 -16.81 -4.57 0.39
N LYS A 181 -17.35 -3.98 -0.68
CA LYS A 181 -18.42 -4.60 -1.49
C LYS A 181 -17.89 -5.03 -2.86
N GLU A 182 -18.70 -5.78 -3.60
CA GLU A 182 -18.30 -6.45 -4.83
C GLU A 182 -18.05 -5.50 -6.00
N TYR A 183 -18.63 -4.30 -5.95
CA TYR A 183 -18.49 -3.28 -6.99
C TYR A 183 -18.01 -1.95 -6.41
N MET A 184 -17.47 -1.12 -7.29
CA MET A 184 -17.20 0.29 -7.03
C MET A 184 -18.09 1.12 -7.95
N LYS A 185 -18.93 1.98 -7.38
CA LYS A 185 -19.65 3.00 -8.14
C LYS A 185 -18.73 4.19 -8.32
N LEU A 186 -18.33 4.46 -9.56
CA LEU A 186 -17.55 5.63 -9.92
C LEU A 186 -18.46 6.77 -10.38
N THR A 187 -18.12 7.99 -10.00
CA THR A 187 -18.72 9.23 -10.51
C THR A 187 -17.63 10.04 -11.18
N TYR A 188 -17.82 10.34 -12.46
CA TYR A 188 -16.91 11.15 -13.26
C TYR A 188 -17.43 12.59 -13.33
N LYS A 189 -16.57 13.57 -13.03
CA LYS A 189 -16.87 15.00 -13.12
C LYS A 189 -15.84 15.67 -14.01
N PRO A 190 -16.16 15.92 -15.29
CA PRO A 190 -15.32 16.72 -16.16
C PRO A 190 -15.11 18.12 -15.59
N ALA A 191 -13.88 18.62 -15.69
CA ALA A 191 -13.48 19.96 -15.28
C ALA A 191 -12.75 20.63 -16.44
N VAL A 192 -13.19 21.84 -16.78
CA VAL A 192 -12.59 22.65 -17.85
C VAL A 192 -12.31 24.05 -17.29
N GLY A 193 -11.10 24.55 -17.48
CA GLY A 193 -10.70 25.86 -16.98
C GLY A 193 -9.18 26.01 -16.91
N ASN A 194 -8.69 27.00 -16.17
CA ASN A 194 -7.26 27.11 -15.89
C ASN A 194 -6.84 26.17 -14.73
N LEU A 195 -5.54 26.14 -14.41
CA LEU A 195 -5.01 25.30 -13.32
C LEU A 195 -5.74 25.48 -11.98
N LYS A 196 -6.16 26.71 -11.62
CA LYS A 196 -6.89 26.97 -10.37
C LYS A 196 -8.28 26.35 -10.41
N ASP A 197 -8.94 26.38 -11.56
CA ASP A 197 -10.27 25.78 -11.72
C ASP A 197 -10.18 24.25 -11.61
N LEU A 198 -9.16 23.63 -12.23
CA LEU A 198 -8.91 22.19 -12.12
C LEU A 198 -8.55 21.78 -10.69
N ALA A 199 -7.67 22.53 -10.02
CA ALA A 199 -7.32 22.28 -8.63
C ALA A 199 -8.53 22.43 -7.70
N GLN A 200 -9.37 23.45 -7.93
CA GLN A 200 -10.59 23.63 -7.15
C GLN A 200 -11.59 22.49 -7.38
N ALA A 201 -11.74 21.99 -8.61
CA ALA A 201 -12.59 20.84 -8.89
C ALA A 201 -12.11 19.56 -8.16
N TYR A 202 -10.79 19.37 -8.04
CA TYR A 202 -10.24 18.27 -7.26
C TYR A 202 -10.51 18.44 -5.75
N VAL A 203 -10.30 19.64 -5.20
CA VAL A 203 -10.62 19.95 -3.79
C VAL A 203 -12.11 19.71 -3.50
N ASP A 204 -13.00 20.12 -4.40
CA ASP A 204 -14.45 19.94 -4.28
C ASP A 204 -14.90 18.47 -4.36
N SER A 205 -14.00 17.57 -4.75
CA SER A 205 -14.28 16.13 -4.83
C SER A 205 -14.12 15.41 -3.49
N PHE A 206 -13.36 15.98 -2.54
CA PHE A 206 -13.22 15.43 -1.18
C PHE A 206 -14.46 15.66 -0.33
N ALA A 207 -15.06 16.84 -0.43
CA ALA A 207 -16.32 17.19 0.23
C ALA A 207 -17.11 18.18 -0.62
N PRO A 208 -18.41 17.94 -0.88
CA PRO A 208 -19.27 18.91 -1.57
C PRO A 208 -19.35 20.25 -0.81
N LYS A 209 -19.42 21.36 -1.56
CA LYS A 209 -19.50 22.73 -1.02
C LYS A 209 -20.84 23.12 -0.37
N ASP A 210 -21.71 22.16 -0.10
CA ASP A 210 -23.08 22.42 0.36
C ASP A 210 -23.20 22.74 1.87
N LEU A 211 -22.08 23.10 2.51
CA LEU A 211 -21.95 23.47 3.93
C LEU A 211 -22.30 22.33 4.92
N ASP A 212 -22.47 21.10 4.44
CA ASP A 212 -22.73 19.89 5.24
C ASP A 212 -21.48 19.00 5.29
N GLN A 213 -20.34 19.61 5.63
CA GLN A 213 -19.01 18.99 5.56
C GLN A 213 -18.80 17.93 6.64
N ASP A 214 -19.62 17.95 7.69
CA ASP A 214 -19.57 17.01 8.82
C ASP A 214 -20.36 15.72 8.54
N ASN A 215 -21.04 15.61 7.39
CA ASN A 215 -21.81 14.43 7.02
C ASN A 215 -20.92 13.34 6.40
N PRO A 216 -20.63 12.24 7.11
CA PRO A 216 -19.73 11.20 6.62
C PRO A 216 -20.25 10.50 5.36
N ASP A 217 -21.59 10.47 5.18
CA ASP A 217 -22.21 9.87 3.99
C ASP A 217 -21.92 10.66 2.72
N LYS A 218 -21.41 11.90 2.83
CA LYS A 218 -21.03 12.75 1.69
C LYS A 218 -19.56 12.65 1.30
N VAL A 219 -18.70 12.14 2.18
CA VAL A 219 -17.27 11.87 1.88
C VAL A 219 -17.17 10.59 1.03
N PRO A 220 -16.58 10.64 -0.18
CA PRO A 220 -16.38 9.44 -0.99
C PRO A 220 -15.38 8.47 -0.40
N ASP A 221 -15.47 7.17 -0.70
CA ASP A 221 -14.45 6.19 -0.26
C ASP A 221 -13.11 6.41 -0.98
N PHE A 222 -13.17 6.93 -2.21
CA PHE A 222 -12.00 7.20 -3.06
C PHE A 222 -12.16 8.53 -3.78
N VAL A 223 -11.07 9.28 -3.90
CA VAL A 223 -10.99 10.52 -4.70
C VAL A 223 -9.74 10.47 -5.57
N GLU A 224 -9.91 10.60 -6.88
CA GLU A 224 -8.84 10.59 -7.86
C GLU A 224 -9.06 11.66 -8.94
N GLY A 225 -8.01 12.03 -9.67
CA GLY A 225 -8.09 13.01 -10.73
C GLY A 225 -7.16 12.68 -11.89
N MET A 226 -7.65 12.82 -13.12
CA MET A 226 -6.83 12.70 -14.33
C MET A 226 -6.82 14.03 -15.08
N ILE A 227 -5.64 14.54 -15.38
CA ILE A 227 -5.44 15.78 -16.15
C ILE A 227 -5.01 15.39 -17.57
N TYR A 228 -5.76 15.84 -18.58
CA TYR A 228 -5.54 15.48 -19.99
C TYR A 228 -4.85 16.61 -20.77
N SER A 229 -5.09 17.86 -20.38
CA SER A 229 -4.44 19.04 -20.95
C SER A 229 -4.25 20.11 -19.87
N SER A 230 -3.62 21.24 -20.23
CA SER A 230 -3.52 22.38 -19.31
C SER A 230 -4.88 22.99 -18.93
N THR A 231 -5.95 22.60 -19.61
CA THR A 231 -7.29 23.14 -19.40
C THR A 231 -8.39 22.12 -19.15
N GLU A 232 -8.09 20.82 -19.21
CA GLU A 232 -9.10 19.76 -19.12
C GLU A 232 -8.64 18.64 -18.19
N GLY A 233 -9.55 18.23 -17.31
CA GLY A 233 -9.36 17.09 -16.42
C GLY A 233 -10.69 16.41 -16.09
N VAL A 234 -10.61 15.23 -15.48
CA VAL A 234 -11.77 14.51 -14.95
C VAL A 234 -11.48 14.14 -13.50
N MET A 235 -12.31 14.63 -12.60
CA MET A 235 -12.28 14.26 -11.19
C MET A 235 -13.20 13.07 -10.97
N MET A 236 -12.72 12.09 -10.22
CA MET A 236 -13.40 10.82 -10.02
C MET A 236 -13.58 10.58 -8.54
N THR A 237 -14.79 10.18 -8.17
CA THR A 237 -15.07 9.71 -6.82
C THR A 237 -15.62 8.29 -6.85
N GLY A 238 -15.21 7.47 -5.88
CA GLY A 238 -15.61 6.08 -5.75
C GLY A 238 -16.39 5.82 -4.48
N ARG A 239 -17.39 4.95 -4.57
CA ARG A 239 -18.08 4.37 -3.41
C ARG A 239 -18.29 2.88 -3.58
N TYR A 240 -18.07 2.10 -2.52
CA TYR A 240 -18.39 0.67 -2.55
C TYR A 240 -19.89 0.43 -2.77
N ALA A 241 -20.22 -0.44 -3.72
CA ALA A 241 -21.58 -0.80 -4.10
C ALA A 241 -21.77 -2.32 -4.07
N SER A 242 -22.92 -2.75 -3.54
CA SER A 242 -23.31 -4.16 -3.55
C SER A 242 -23.70 -4.61 -4.95
N LYS A 243 -23.77 -5.92 -5.15
CA LYS A 243 -24.26 -6.52 -6.39
C LYS A 243 -25.71 -6.12 -6.71
N GLU A 244 -26.56 -5.97 -5.70
CA GLU A 244 -27.94 -5.53 -5.83
C GLU A 244 -28.02 -4.08 -6.31
N GLU A 245 -27.18 -3.20 -5.75
CA GLU A 245 -27.06 -1.80 -6.18
C GLU A 245 -26.57 -1.70 -7.63
N ALA A 246 -25.53 -2.47 -7.99
CA ALA A 246 -24.98 -2.48 -9.35
C ALA A 246 -26.01 -2.91 -10.42
N LYS A 247 -26.97 -3.77 -10.06
CA LYS A 247 -28.01 -4.27 -10.96
C LYS A 247 -29.26 -3.38 -11.08
N LYS A 248 -29.33 -2.27 -10.34
CA LYS A 248 -30.46 -1.32 -10.45
C LYS A 248 -30.56 -0.76 -11.87
N LYS A 249 -31.79 -0.60 -12.35
CA LYS A 249 -32.07 -0.06 -13.70
C LYS A 249 -31.41 1.31 -13.86
N GLY A 250 -30.67 1.49 -14.95
CA GLY A 250 -29.95 2.72 -15.27
C GLY A 250 -28.45 2.68 -14.93
N ASN A 251 -27.98 1.71 -14.14
CA ASN A 251 -26.55 1.51 -13.91
C ASN A 251 -25.90 0.73 -15.07
N VAL A 252 -24.67 1.09 -15.40
CA VAL A 252 -23.84 0.40 -16.39
C VAL A 252 -22.65 -0.23 -15.68
N ILE A 253 -22.49 -1.54 -15.83
CA ILE A 253 -21.35 -2.26 -15.25
C ILE A 253 -20.16 -2.16 -16.19
N ASN A 254 -19.15 -1.42 -15.76
CA ASN A 254 -17.87 -1.30 -16.47
C ASN A 254 -16.91 -2.40 -16.00
N SER A 255 -16.80 -3.51 -16.74
CA SER A 255 -15.74 -4.51 -16.49
C SER A 255 -14.38 -3.94 -16.90
N VAL A 256 -13.62 -3.46 -15.92
CA VAL A 256 -12.25 -2.97 -16.10
C VAL A 256 -11.31 -4.15 -16.40
N GLY A 257 -10.35 -3.96 -17.31
CA GLY A 257 -9.32 -4.95 -17.62
C GLY A 257 -9.65 -5.95 -18.73
N TRP A 258 -10.80 -5.84 -19.41
CA TRP A 258 -11.03 -6.58 -20.65
C TRP A 258 -10.12 -6.06 -21.77
N TRP A 259 -9.34 -6.96 -22.37
CA TRP A 259 -8.27 -6.62 -23.32
C TRP A 259 -8.73 -5.82 -24.57
N PHE A 260 -10.01 -5.91 -24.95
CA PHE A 260 -10.58 -5.22 -26.11
C PHE A 260 -11.18 -3.85 -25.78
N LYS A 261 -11.22 -3.45 -24.50
CA LYS A 261 -11.75 -2.15 -24.09
C LYS A 261 -10.67 -1.08 -24.19
N PRO A 262 -11.05 0.18 -24.39
CA PRO A 262 -10.10 1.28 -24.25
C PRO A 262 -9.48 1.27 -22.85
N TRP A 263 -8.28 1.84 -22.75
CA TRP A 263 -7.63 2.02 -21.45
C TRP A 263 -8.51 2.82 -20.51
N PHE A 264 -8.39 2.58 -19.21
CA PHE A 264 -9.27 3.22 -18.23
C PHE A 264 -9.23 4.75 -18.31
N TYR A 265 -8.05 5.35 -18.55
CA TYR A 265 -7.94 6.81 -18.72
C TYR A 265 -8.72 7.32 -19.95
N GLN A 266 -8.74 6.60 -21.07
CA GLN A 266 -9.54 7.00 -22.25
C GLN A 266 -11.05 6.87 -21.97
N HIS A 267 -11.44 5.84 -21.23
CA HIS A 267 -12.82 5.69 -20.79
C HIS A 267 -13.23 6.85 -19.87
N ALA A 268 -12.43 7.15 -18.85
CA ALA A 268 -12.69 8.23 -17.90
C ALA A 268 -12.81 9.60 -18.59
N GLN A 269 -12.05 9.84 -19.66
CA GLN A 269 -12.13 11.08 -20.44
C GLN A 269 -13.49 11.29 -21.12
N THR A 270 -14.23 10.21 -21.41
CA THR A 270 -15.44 10.22 -22.25
C THR A 270 -16.70 9.72 -21.53
N ALA A 271 -16.57 9.32 -20.27
CA ALA A 271 -17.62 8.72 -19.45
C ALA A 271 -18.67 9.73 -18.97
#